data_AF-C3KA40-F1
#
_entry.id   AF-C3KA40-F1
#
_cell.length_a   1.000
_cell.length_b   1.000
_cell.length_c   1.000
_cell.angle_alpha   90.00
_cell.angle_beta   90.00
_cell.angle_gamma   90.00
#
_symmetry.space_group_name_H-M   'P 1'
#
loop_
_entity.id
_entity.type
_entity.pdbx_description
1 polymer ?
#
loop_
_entity_poly.entity_id
_entity_poly.type
_entity_poly.pdbx_seq_one_letter_code
_entity_poly.pdbx_strand_id
1 'polypeptide(L)' 'MSSVTRLRHALPMSQDINSAVSALDKAIADAVDAAKEAGLPQGLIVSLLHGHTHAQTHQMVTE' A
#
# COMPACT_ATOMS: atom_id res chain seq x y z
N MET A 1 -2.83 -5.87 -21.18
CA MET A 1 -2.92 -4.45 -20.77
C MET A 1 -4.18 -4.29 -19.93
N SER A 2 -4.11 -4.72 -18.67
CA SER A 2 -5.24 -4.65 -17.74
C SER A 2 -5.40 -3.23 -17.19
N SER A 3 -6.65 -2.87 -16.94
CA SER A 3 -7.20 -1.52 -16.82
C SER A 3 -6.53 -0.65 -15.73
N VAL A 4 -5.82 0.41 -16.14
CA VAL A 4 -5.49 1.53 -15.24
C VAL A 4 -6.72 2.44 -15.18
N THR A 5 -7.56 2.26 -14.15
CA THR A 5 -8.74 3.10 -13.93
C THR A 5 -8.29 4.53 -13.62
N ARG A 6 -8.59 5.46 -14.53
CA ARG A 6 -8.16 6.86 -14.47
C ARG A 6 -9.00 7.60 -13.41
N LEU A 7 -8.44 7.80 -12.21
CA LEU A 7 -9.08 8.41 -11.01
C LEU A 7 -9.52 9.89 -11.13
N ARG A 8 -9.59 10.48 -12.33
CA ARG A 8 -9.63 11.95 -12.46
C ARG A 8 -11.05 12.55 -12.51
N HIS A 9 -12.10 11.74 -12.56
CA HIS A 9 -13.49 12.25 -12.67
C HIS A 9 -14.59 11.36 -12.07
N ALA A 10 -14.24 10.35 -11.29
CA ALA A 10 -15.24 9.42 -10.77
C ALA A 10 -15.92 9.96 -9.51
N LEU A 11 -17.21 9.67 -9.38
CA LEU A 11 -18.02 9.80 -8.16
C LEU A 11 -17.21 9.49 -6.89
N PRO A 12 -17.57 10.04 -5.71
CA PRO A 12 -16.93 9.64 -4.45
C PRO A 12 -16.79 8.12 -4.41
N MET A 13 -15.56 7.64 -4.18
CA MET A 13 -15.27 6.21 -4.11
C MET A 13 -16.31 5.54 -3.22
N SER A 14 -16.78 4.36 -3.62
CA SER A 14 -17.78 3.64 -2.84
C SER A 14 -17.31 3.49 -1.39
N GLN A 15 -18.25 3.46 -0.46
CA GLN A 15 -17.95 3.33 0.97
C GLN A 15 -17.11 2.08 1.26
N ASP A 16 -17.31 1.01 0.49
CA ASP A 16 -16.52 -0.23 0.58
C ASP A 16 -15.06 -0.01 0.18
N ILE A 17 -14.80 0.73 -0.90
CA ILE A 17 -13.43 1.06 -1.33
C ILE A 17 -12.75 1.93 -0.27
N ASN A 18 -13.44 2.94 0.27
CA ASN A 18 -12.86 3.79 1.32
C ASN A 18 -12.56 2.98 2.59
N SER A 19 -13.43 2.04 2.96
CA SER A 19 -13.22 1.15 4.11
C SER A 19 -12.03 0.23 3.89
N ALA A 20 -11.91 -0.36 2.69
CA ALA A 20 -10.77 -1.20 2.33
C ALA A 20 -9.44 -0.43 2.33
N VAL A 21 -9.43 0.79 1.81
CA VAL A 21 -8.25 1.68 1.83
C VAL A 21 -7.86 2.03 3.27
N SER A 22 -8.83 2.40 4.11
CA SER A 22 -8.57 2.73 5.52
C SER A 22 -8.06 1.52 6.31
N ALA A 23 -8.60 0.32 6.05
CA ALA A 23 -8.11 -0.91 6.67
C ALA A 23 -6.67 -1.24 6.26
N LEU A 24 -6.34 -1.04 4.97
CA LEU A 24 -4.98 -1.22 4.47
C LEU A 24 -4.01 -0.22 5.10
N ASP A 25 -4.37 1.06 5.12
CA ASP A 25 -3.56 2.13 5.73
C ASP A 25 -3.27 1.83 7.21
N LYS A 26 -4.31 1.45 7.97
CA LYS A 26 -4.16 1.04 9.36
C LYS A 26 -3.23 -0.15 9.53
N ALA A 27 -3.36 -1.18 8.71
CA ALA A 27 -2.50 -2.36 8.80
C ALA A 27 -1.03 -2.02 8.52
N ILE A 28 -0.76 -1.12 7.58
CA ILE A 28 0.59 -0.63 7.29
C ILE A 28 1.13 0.17 8.48
N ALA A 29 0.33 1.08 9.05
CA ALA A 29 0.73 1.87 10.21
C ALA A 29 1.06 0.98 11.42
N ASP A 30 0.17 0.03 11.76
CA ASP A 30 0.35 -0.89 12.87
C ASP A 30 1.63 -1.75 12.68
N ALA A 31 1.91 -2.21 11.44
CA ALA A 31 3.13 -2.95 11.13
C ALA A 31 4.41 -2.10 11.25
N VAL A 32 4.35 -0.84 10.82
CA VAL A 32 5.46 0.12 10.94
C VAL A 32 5.75 0.43 12.41
N ASP A 33 4.71 0.62 13.22
CA ASP A 33 4.88 0.92 14.63
C ASP A 33 5.44 -0.29 15.41
N ALA A 34 4.96 -1.51 15.13
CA ALA A 34 5.55 -2.72 15.68
C ALA A 34 7.04 -2.88 15.30
N ALA A 35 7.41 -2.55 14.05
CA ALA A 35 8.81 -2.58 13.62
C ALA A 35 9.68 -1.55 14.35
N LYS A 36 9.15 -0.35 14.60
CA LYS A 36 9.84 0.67 15.41
C LYS A 36 10.02 0.21 16.86
N GLU A 37 8.99 -0.38 17.46
CA GLU A 37 9.05 -0.93 18.82
C GLU A 37 10.07 -2.06 18.95
N ALA A 38 10.22 -2.87 17.90
CA ALA A 38 11.26 -3.89 17.78
C ALA A 38 12.68 -3.33 17.54
N GLY A 39 12.83 -2.01 17.41
CA GLY A 39 14.12 -1.34 17.24
C GLY A 39 14.68 -1.39 15.81
N LEU A 40 13.86 -1.66 14.79
CA LEU A 40 14.33 -1.64 13.41
C LEU A 40 14.72 -0.21 12.99
N PRO A 41 15.90 -0.01 12.37
CA PRO A 41 16.28 1.26 11.76
C PRO A 41 15.23 1.72 10.74
N GLN A 42 14.84 3.00 10.80
CA GLN A 42 13.82 3.58 9.93
C GLN A 42 14.14 3.39 8.43
N GLY A 43 15.42 3.49 8.06
CA GLY A 43 15.86 3.25 6.69
C GLY A 43 15.59 1.82 6.20
N LEU A 44 15.69 0.82 7.09
CA LEU A 44 15.37 -0.57 6.74
C LEU A 44 13.86 -0.77 6.57
N ILE A 45 13.03 -0.19 7.45
CA ILE A 45 11.56 -0.25 7.33
C ILE A 45 11.11 0.32 5.97
N VAL A 46 11.61 1.50 5.61
CA VAL A 46 11.30 2.15 4.32
C VAL A 46 11.78 1.30 3.14
N SER A 47 12.99 0.73 3.21
CA SER A 47 13.52 -0.10 2.12
C SER A 47 12.68 -1.35 1.86
N LEU A 48 12.16 -2.00 2.91
CA LEU A 48 11.31 -3.19 2.79
C LEU A 48 9.95 -2.84 2.18
N LEU A 49 9.30 -1.77 2.66
CA LEU A 49 8.03 -1.29 2.09
C LEU A 49 8.17 -0.95 0.59
N HIS A 50 9.29 -0.31 0.21
CA HIS A 50 9.58 -0.01 -1.18
C HIS A 50 9.79 -1.29 -2.01
N GLY A 51 10.50 -2.28 -1.46
CA GLY A 51 10.67 -3.59 -2.08
C GLY A 51 9.34 -4.31 -2.35
N HIS A 52 8.42 -4.30 -1.39
CA HIS A 52 7.07 -4.86 -1.56
C HIS A 52 6.28 -4.12 -2.65
N THR A 53 6.34 -2.79 -2.66
CA THR A 53 5.67 -1.97 -3.67
C THR A 53 6.21 -2.26 -5.06
N HIS A 54 7.53 -2.40 -5.19
CA HIS A 54 8.19 -2.74 -6.44
C HIS A 54 7.76 -4.12 -6.95
N ALA A 55 7.78 -5.14 -6.08
CA ALA A 55 7.36 -6.49 -6.43
C ALA A 55 5.89 -6.54 -6.87
N GLN A 56 5.00 -5.86 -6.14
CA GLN A 56 3.58 -5.81 -6.48
C GLN A 56 3.33 -5.07 -7.80
N THR A 57 4.07 -3.97 -8.04
CA THR A 57 4.02 -3.26 -9.33
C THR A 57 4.46 -4.16 -10.47
N HIS A 58 5.55 -4.91 -10.27
CA HIS A 58 6.05 -5.85 -11.27
C HIS A 58 5.00 -6.93 -11.59
N GLN A 59 4.34 -7.51 -10.57
CA GLN A 59 3.25 -8.48 -10.78
C GLN A 59 2.11 -7.88 -11.62
N MET A 60 1.63 -6.68 -11.28
CA MET A 60 0.53 -6.03 -12.01
C MET A 60 0.83 -5.69 -13.47
N VAL A 61 2.11 -5.61 -13.85
CA VAL A 61 2.54 -5.28 -15.23
C VAL A 61 2.85 -6.54 -16.04
N THR A 62 3.31 -7.61 -15.40
CA THR A 62 3.83 -8.81 -16.07
C THR A 62 2.81 -9.96 -16.11
N GLU A 63 1.80 -9.92 -15.23
CA GLU A 63 0.63 -10.82 -15.20
C GLU A 63 -0.59 -10.17 -15.88
#